data_AF-A0A3A0DBR3-F1
#
_entry.id   AF-A0A3A0DBR3-F1
#
_cell.length_a   1.000
_cell.length_b   1.000
_cell.length_c   1.000
_cell.angle_alpha   90.00
_cell.angle_beta   90.00
_cell.angle_gamma   90.00
#
_symmetry.space_group_name_H-M   'P 1'
#
loop_
_entity.id
_entity.type
_entity.pdbx_description
1 polymer ?
#
loop_
_entity_poly.entity_id
_entity_poly.type
_entity_poly.pdbx_seq_one_letter_code
_entity_poly.pdbx_strand_id
1 'polypeptide(L)'
;MTCNQANEHLPDYLMGSLNAAAQKELQTHLETCAACQAEAESLRALWADLKTLPAEHPSTELRPRFYAMLEAYQHGLQEAKPASGVRDAIDGWLGRWWPRRPAWQFGFAMAMLLFGLWLGQRQANVADDSLQLAQLRTELQSMRQLVTLSLLQQSSPTERLRGVSYSQLVQEPDEEVQSALLHTLNYDPNVNVRLAAVDALYSFGNQGISAPANLATGADCVDRSAGKNARETIARHVSPAFAR
;
A
#
# COMPACT_ATOMS: atom_id res chain seq x y z
N MET A 1 23.78 -8.01 -63.68
CA MET A 1 22.68 -7.03 -63.55
C MET A 1 21.77 -7.04 -64.77
N THR A 2 20.55 -6.53 -64.62
CA THR A 2 19.64 -6.18 -65.73
C THR A 2 19.82 -4.72 -66.14
N CYS A 3 19.39 -4.32 -67.36
CA CYS A 3 19.52 -2.93 -67.81
C CYS A 3 18.84 -1.92 -66.86
N ASN A 4 17.74 -2.29 -66.22
CA ASN A 4 17.06 -1.42 -65.26
C ASN A 4 17.93 -1.17 -64.00
N GLN A 5 18.55 -2.23 -63.47
CA GLN A 5 19.49 -2.11 -62.36
C GLN A 5 20.74 -1.30 -62.75
N ALA A 6 21.21 -1.44 -63.98
CA ALA A 6 22.32 -0.65 -64.49
C ALA A 6 21.99 0.85 -64.46
N ASN A 7 20.81 1.22 -64.93
CA ASN A 7 20.34 2.60 -64.96
C ASN A 7 20.15 3.19 -63.56
N GLU A 8 19.67 2.40 -62.60
CA GLU A 8 19.58 2.83 -61.19
C GLU A 8 20.95 3.12 -60.58
N HIS A 9 21.99 2.37 -60.98
CA HIS A 9 23.35 2.55 -60.47
C HIS A 9 24.17 3.62 -61.22
N LEU A 10 23.72 4.09 -62.39
CA LEU A 10 24.45 5.09 -63.18
C LEU A 10 24.75 6.40 -62.43
N PRO A 11 23.80 7.03 -61.71
CA PRO A 11 24.07 8.27 -60.99
C PRO A 11 25.12 8.11 -59.89
N ASP A 12 25.02 7.04 -59.09
CA ASP A 12 25.98 6.74 -58.03
C ASP A 12 27.37 6.40 -58.57
N TYR A 13 27.42 5.79 -59.77
CA TYR A 13 28.66 5.57 -60.49
C TYR A 13 29.34 6.89 -60.87
N LEU A 14 28.59 7.87 -61.35
CA LEU A 14 29.12 9.18 -61.74
C LEU A 14 29.56 10.03 -60.55
N MET A 15 28.86 9.90 -59.42
CA MET A 15 29.23 10.56 -58.16
C MET A 15 30.38 9.86 -57.41
N GLY A 16 30.77 8.65 -57.85
CA GLY A 16 31.79 7.85 -57.17
C GLY A 16 31.33 7.29 -55.81
N SER A 17 30.01 7.20 -55.57
CA SER A 17 29.40 6.70 -54.33
C SER A 17 29.11 5.20 -54.35
N LEU A 18 29.27 4.53 -55.50
CA LEU A 18 29.13 3.07 -55.61
C LEU A 18 30.24 2.31 -54.87
N ASN A 19 29.88 1.15 -54.31
CA ASN A 19 30.86 0.21 -53.76
C ASN A 19 31.63 -0.50 -54.89
N ALA A 20 32.83 -1.03 -54.57
CA ALA A 20 33.72 -1.64 -55.56
C ALA A 20 33.13 -2.86 -56.28
N ALA A 21 32.27 -3.64 -55.61
CA ALA A 21 31.64 -4.82 -56.20
C ALA A 21 30.59 -4.42 -57.27
N ALA A 22 29.70 -3.51 -56.92
CA ALA A 22 28.66 -2.99 -57.81
C ALA A 22 29.26 -2.17 -58.96
N GLN A 23 30.35 -1.44 -58.71
CA GLN A 23 31.08 -0.73 -59.76
C GLN A 23 31.65 -1.70 -60.81
N LYS A 24 32.27 -2.80 -60.37
CA LYS A 24 32.82 -3.82 -61.26
C LYS A 24 31.72 -4.55 -62.04
N GLU A 25 30.62 -4.86 -61.38
CA GLU A 25 29.45 -5.43 -62.04
C GLU A 25 28.98 -4.47 -63.14
N LEU A 26 28.70 -3.19 -62.80
CA LEU A 26 28.20 -2.15 -63.70
C LEU A 26 29.09 -1.98 -64.93
N GLN A 27 30.41 -1.91 -64.72
CA GLN A 27 31.38 -1.80 -65.80
C GLN A 27 31.31 -2.97 -66.78
N THR A 28 31.15 -4.20 -66.27
CA THR A 28 30.99 -5.41 -67.10
C THR A 28 29.72 -5.32 -67.96
N HIS A 29 28.64 -4.73 -67.46
CA HIS A 29 27.42 -4.54 -68.23
C HIS A 29 27.53 -3.42 -69.26
N LEU A 30 28.20 -2.32 -68.93
CA LEU A 30 28.46 -1.23 -69.89
C LEU A 30 29.31 -1.69 -71.07
N GLU A 31 30.23 -2.63 -70.87
CA GLU A 31 31.03 -3.23 -71.94
C GLU A 31 30.21 -4.16 -72.87
N THR A 32 29.06 -4.66 -72.41
CA THR A 32 28.24 -5.64 -73.14
C THR A 32 26.93 -5.06 -73.69
N CYS A 33 26.46 -3.92 -73.18
CA CYS A 33 25.18 -3.30 -73.53
C CYS A 33 25.37 -1.89 -74.12
N ALA A 34 25.22 -1.77 -75.45
CA ALA A 34 25.36 -0.49 -76.15
C ALA A 34 24.31 0.57 -75.73
N ALA A 35 23.11 0.14 -75.33
CA ALA A 35 22.07 1.07 -74.86
C ALA A 35 22.45 1.73 -73.53
N CYS A 36 22.87 0.94 -72.54
CA CYS A 36 23.32 1.46 -71.25
C CYS A 36 24.62 2.28 -71.39
N GLN A 37 25.49 1.94 -72.35
CA GLN A 37 26.66 2.76 -72.67
C GLN A 37 26.25 4.16 -73.16
N ALA A 38 25.34 4.23 -74.13
CA ALA A 38 24.84 5.51 -74.66
C ALA A 38 24.17 6.36 -73.58
N GLU A 39 23.38 5.73 -72.70
CA GLU A 39 22.78 6.43 -71.55
C GLU A 39 23.85 6.97 -70.59
N ALA A 40 24.86 6.16 -70.26
CA ALA A 40 25.97 6.60 -69.40
C ALA A 40 26.78 7.74 -70.01
N GLU A 41 26.99 7.74 -71.32
CA GLU A 41 27.64 8.84 -72.04
C GLU A 41 26.80 10.12 -72.01
N SER A 42 25.49 10.02 -72.22
CA SER A 42 24.58 11.18 -72.14
C SER A 42 24.55 11.81 -70.74
N LEU A 43 24.49 10.98 -69.68
CA LEU A 43 24.54 11.45 -68.30
C LEU A 43 25.90 12.07 -67.95
N ARG A 44 27.01 11.51 -68.46
CA ARG A 44 28.34 12.11 -68.30
C ARG A 44 28.44 13.47 -68.97
N ALA A 45 27.88 13.62 -70.17
CA ALA A 45 27.85 14.90 -70.88
C ALA A 45 27.07 15.95 -70.08
N LEU A 46 25.87 15.62 -69.60
CA LEU A 46 25.07 16.51 -68.76
C LEU A 46 25.80 16.91 -67.46
N TRP A 47 26.46 15.97 -66.79
CA TRP A 47 27.27 16.25 -65.60
C TRP A 47 28.48 17.14 -65.91
N ALA A 48 29.13 16.95 -67.05
CA ALA A 48 30.23 17.81 -67.50
C ALA A 48 29.74 19.23 -67.77
N ASP A 49 28.58 19.38 -68.41
CA ASP A 49 27.95 20.69 -68.66
C ASP A 49 27.59 21.41 -67.35
N LEU A 50 26.99 20.70 -66.38
CA LEU A 50 26.68 21.27 -65.07
C LEU A 50 27.93 21.76 -64.33
N LYS A 51 29.08 21.10 -64.52
CA LYS A 51 30.36 21.53 -63.93
C LYS A 51 30.87 22.85 -64.52
N THR A 52 30.40 23.25 -65.70
CA THR A 52 30.76 24.54 -66.33
C THR A 52 29.98 25.71 -65.75
N LEU A 53 28.91 25.45 -64.98
CA LEU A 53 28.15 26.51 -64.35
C LEU A 53 29.05 27.30 -63.38
N PRO A 54 28.99 28.65 -63.42
CA PRO A 54 29.77 29.46 -62.51
C PRO A 54 29.36 29.15 -61.07
N ALA A 55 30.34 29.02 -60.18
CA ALA A 55 30.07 28.86 -58.76
C ALA A 55 29.41 30.14 -58.22
N GLU A 56 28.15 30.04 -57.81
CA GLU A 56 27.44 31.14 -57.14
C GLU A 56 28.05 31.32 -55.75
N HIS A 57 28.66 32.49 -55.50
CA HIS A 57 29.23 32.80 -54.21
C HIS A 57 28.15 33.42 -53.32
N PRO A 58 28.06 33.02 -52.04
CA PRO A 58 27.11 33.66 -51.13
C PRO A 58 27.44 35.16 -51.01
N SER A 59 26.39 35.99 -50.98
CA SER A 59 26.56 37.42 -50.74
C SER A 59 27.32 37.67 -49.43
N THR A 60 28.08 38.76 -49.38
CA THR A 60 28.82 39.19 -48.17
C THR A 60 27.90 39.39 -46.96
N GLU A 61 26.62 39.67 -47.21
CA GLU A 61 25.57 39.89 -46.20
C GLU A 61 24.98 38.60 -45.63
N LEU A 62 25.16 37.44 -46.27
CA LEU A 62 24.56 36.19 -45.80
C LEU A 62 25.13 35.78 -44.43
N ARG A 63 26.45 35.86 -44.29
CA ARG A 63 27.16 35.52 -43.04
C ARG A 63 26.71 36.37 -41.84
N PRO A 64 26.74 37.71 -41.89
CA PRO A 64 26.31 38.53 -40.77
C PRO A 64 24.83 38.31 -40.44
N ARG A 65 23.94 38.15 -41.43
CA ARG A 65 22.51 37.85 -41.18
C ARG A 65 22.30 36.52 -40.48
N PHE A 66 23.05 35.49 -40.87
CA PHE A 66 22.99 34.19 -40.19
C PHE A 66 23.42 34.30 -38.72
N TYR A 67 24.54 34.98 -38.44
CA TYR A 67 25.00 35.16 -37.06
C TYR A 67 24.05 36.03 -36.24
N ALA A 68 23.48 37.08 -36.81
CA ALA A 68 22.47 37.89 -36.13
C ALA A 68 21.23 37.06 -35.76
N MET A 69 20.76 36.20 -36.67
CA MET A 69 19.65 35.26 -36.39
C MET A 69 20.03 34.26 -35.30
N LEU A 70 21.25 33.71 -35.35
CA LEU A 70 21.73 32.74 -34.37
C LEU A 70 21.86 33.34 -32.97
N GLU A 71 22.40 34.55 -32.87
CA GLU A 71 22.53 35.32 -31.64
C GLU A 71 21.15 35.65 -31.06
N ALA A 72 20.22 36.14 -31.88
CA ALA A 72 18.84 36.39 -31.44
C ALA A 72 18.16 35.12 -30.90
N TYR A 73 18.35 33.97 -31.55
CA TYR A 73 17.85 32.70 -31.06
C TYR A 73 18.47 32.29 -29.72
N GLN A 74 19.79 32.44 -29.57
CA GLN A 74 20.49 32.14 -28.31
C GLN A 74 20.04 33.06 -27.17
N HIS A 75 19.82 34.35 -27.44
CA HIS A 75 19.26 35.29 -26.47
C HIS A 75 17.86 34.89 -26.04
N GLY A 76 16.97 34.52 -26.98
CA GLY A 76 15.64 34.01 -26.66
C GLY A 76 15.68 32.76 -25.76
N LEU A 77 16.64 31.85 -25.98
CA LEU A 77 16.84 30.70 -25.08
C LEU A 77 17.35 31.10 -23.69
N GLN A 78 18.12 32.18 -23.56
CA GLN A 78 18.60 32.68 -22.27
C GLN A 78 17.51 33.43 -21.50
N GLU A 79 16.63 34.16 -22.18
CA GLU A 79 15.46 34.82 -21.57
C GLU A 79 14.37 33.82 -21.20
N ALA A 80 14.23 32.73 -21.96
CA ALA A 80 13.34 31.62 -21.64
C ALA A 80 13.90 30.68 -20.57
N LYS A 81 15.18 30.81 -20.17
CA LYS A 81 15.64 30.20 -18.92
C LYS A 81 14.87 30.92 -17.81
N PRO A 82 14.07 30.20 -16.99
CA PRO A 82 13.36 30.85 -15.91
C PRO A 82 14.39 31.63 -15.10
N ALA A 83 14.14 32.93 -14.90
CA ALA A 83 14.95 33.77 -14.04
C ALA A 83 15.24 32.97 -12.78
N SER A 84 16.54 32.69 -12.57
CA SER A 84 17.11 31.91 -11.48
C SER A 84 16.14 31.80 -10.31
N GLY A 85 15.55 30.62 -10.13
CA GLY A 85 14.52 30.42 -9.12
C GLY A 85 15.05 30.79 -7.74
N VAL A 86 14.16 30.98 -6.76
CA VAL A 86 14.54 31.28 -5.36
C VAL A 86 15.66 30.35 -4.85
N ARG A 87 15.72 29.11 -5.35
CA ARG A 87 16.79 28.13 -5.10
C ARG A 87 18.18 28.57 -5.59
N ASP A 88 18.31 29.09 -6.80
CA ASP A 88 19.59 29.57 -7.36
C ASP A 88 20.10 30.83 -6.65
N ALA A 89 19.19 31.69 -6.18
CA ALA A 89 19.54 32.85 -5.37
C ALA A 89 20.07 32.44 -3.99
N ILE A 90 19.46 31.42 -3.36
CA ILE A 90 19.91 30.85 -2.09
C ILE A 90 21.27 30.15 -2.28
N ASP A 91 21.43 29.35 -3.33
CA ASP A 91 22.69 28.65 -3.62
C ASP A 91 23.84 29.62 -3.95
N GLY A 92 23.55 30.74 -4.62
CA GLY A 92 24.52 31.81 -4.86
C GLY A 92 24.95 32.53 -3.57
N TRP A 93 24.01 32.80 -2.66
CA TRP A 93 24.31 33.41 -1.36
C TRP A 93 25.08 32.46 -0.45
N LEU A 94 24.67 31.19 -0.35
CA LEU A 94 25.39 30.16 0.41
C LEU A 94 26.77 29.91 -0.19
N GLY A 95 26.90 29.82 -1.51
CA GLY A 95 28.18 29.58 -2.18
C GLY A 95 29.20 30.73 -2.03
N ARG A 96 28.72 31.96 -1.81
CA ARG A 96 29.58 33.13 -1.49
C ARG A 96 30.12 33.08 -0.07
N TRP A 97 29.33 32.53 0.86
CA TRP A 97 29.67 32.46 2.29
C TRP A 97 30.30 31.11 2.69
N TRP A 98 30.19 30.09 1.83
CA TRP A 98 30.69 28.74 2.08
C TRP A 98 31.90 28.42 1.19
N PRO A 99 33.12 28.31 1.75
CA PRO A 99 34.31 28.01 0.96
C PRO A 99 34.19 26.62 0.32
N ARG A 100 34.46 26.52 -0.98
CA ARG A 100 34.40 25.30 -1.82
C ARG A 100 35.42 24.20 -1.47
N ARG A 101 35.96 24.17 -0.24
CA ARG A 101 36.87 23.11 0.22
C ARG A 101 36.03 21.99 0.85
N PRO A 102 35.91 20.81 0.20
CA PRO A 102 35.01 19.74 0.64
C PRO A 102 35.31 19.26 2.06
N ALA A 103 36.57 19.33 2.50
CA ALA A 103 36.98 18.94 3.85
C ALA A 103 36.28 19.74 4.98
N TRP A 104 36.03 21.03 4.77
CA TRP A 104 35.35 21.86 5.78
C TRP A 104 33.84 21.63 5.81
N GLN A 105 33.26 21.21 4.66
CA GLN A 105 31.83 20.91 4.57
C GLN A 105 31.49 19.66 5.40
N PHE A 106 32.31 18.60 5.30
CA PHE A 106 32.15 17.40 6.12
C PHE A 106 32.37 17.69 7.61
N GLY A 107 33.36 18.53 7.94
CA GLY A 107 33.62 18.94 9.33
C GLY A 107 32.42 19.64 9.96
N PHE A 108 31.82 20.61 9.27
CA PHE A 108 30.66 21.34 9.78
C PHE A 108 29.40 20.47 9.85
N ALA A 109 29.17 19.60 8.86
CA ALA A 109 28.05 18.65 8.90
C ALA A 109 28.15 17.69 10.09
N MET A 110 29.34 17.14 10.33
CA MET A 110 29.62 16.29 11.50
C MET A 110 29.41 17.07 12.80
N ALA A 111 29.91 18.32 12.87
CA ALA A 111 29.75 19.17 14.05
C ALA A 111 28.28 19.50 14.34
N MET A 112 27.47 19.84 13.32
CA MET A 112 26.03 20.08 13.51
C MET A 112 25.28 18.81 13.90
N LEU A 113 25.64 17.66 13.35
CA LEU A 113 25.02 16.39 13.72
C LEU A 113 25.30 16.05 15.19
N LEU A 114 26.56 16.19 15.62
CA LEU A 114 26.96 15.97 17.01
C LEU A 114 26.31 17.01 17.94
N PHE A 115 26.25 18.28 17.52
CA PHE A 115 25.61 19.34 18.29
C PHE A 115 24.11 19.13 18.42
N GLY A 116 23.44 18.71 17.34
CA GLY A 116 22.02 18.36 17.34
C GLY A 116 21.73 17.14 18.23
N LEU A 117 22.57 16.11 18.17
CA LEU A 117 22.49 14.96 19.08
C LEU A 117 22.67 15.38 20.55
N TRP A 118 23.62 16.27 20.82
CA TRP A 118 23.91 16.77 22.15
C TRP A 118 22.77 17.64 22.71
N LEU A 119 22.22 18.56 21.90
CA LEU A 119 21.03 19.34 22.26
C LEU A 119 19.81 18.44 22.45
N GLY A 120 19.62 17.47 21.56
CA GLY A 120 18.51 16.51 21.60
C GLY A 120 18.54 15.67 22.86
N GLN A 121 19.70 15.16 23.27
CA GLN A 121 19.85 14.41 24.52
C GLN A 121 19.64 15.28 25.77
N ARG A 122 19.95 16.59 25.70
CA ARG A 122 19.66 17.52 26.78
C ARG A 122 18.17 17.83 26.92
N GLN A 123 17.43 17.95 25.82
CA GLN A 123 15.98 18.18 25.86
C GLN A 123 15.17 16.90 26.09
N ALA A 124 15.64 15.75 25.62
CA ALA A 124 15.01 14.45 25.91
C ALA A 124 15.02 14.12 27.41
N ASN A 125 15.98 14.64 28.18
CA ASN A 125 15.97 14.57 29.65
C ASN A 125 14.98 15.54 30.33
N VAL A 126 14.40 16.48 29.58
CA VAL A 126 13.38 17.43 30.06
C VAL A 126 11.97 17.03 29.55
N ALA A 127 11.87 15.92 28.80
CA ALA A 127 10.57 15.37 28.39
C ALA A 127 9.87 14.76 29.61
N ASP A 128 9.07 15.62 30.19
CA ASP A 128 8.03 15.44 31.18
C ASP A 128 6.89 14.51 30.70
N ASP A 129 7.25 13.44 29.97
CA ASP A 129 6.35 12.44 29.39
C ASP A 129 5.58 11.70 30.48
N SER A 130 6.16 11.58 31.67
CA SER A 130 5.52 10.96 32.83
C SER A 130 4.40 11.83 33.42
N LEU A 131 4.52 13.17 33.41
CA LEU A 131 3.46 14.07 33.89
C LEU A 131 2.29 14.17 32.90
N GLN A 132 2.54 14.16 31.59
CA GLN A 132 1.47 14.16 30.58
C GLN A 132 0.71 12.82 30.53
N LEU A 133 1.41 11.69 30.67
CA LEU A 133 0.78 10.37 30.80
C LEU A 133 -0.05 10.22 32.10
N ALA A 134 0.39 10.86 33.19
CA ALA A 134 -0.37 10.87 34.43
C ALA A 134 -1.67 11.68 34.28
N GLN A 135 -1.65 12.84 33.64
CA GLN A 135 -2.83 13.66 33.39
C GLN A 135 -3.87 12.95 32.49
N LEU A 136 -3.44 12.30 31.39
CA LEU A 136 -4.36 11.54 30.53
C LEU A 136 -5.01 10.35 31.24
N ARG A 137 -4.31 9.69 32.17
CA ARG A 137 -4.89 8.59 32.96
C ARG A 137 -5.99 9.07 33.89
N THR A 138 -5.82 10.24 34.49
CA THR A 138 -6.84 10.86 35.35
C THR A 138 -8.08 11.27 34.55
N GLU A 139 -7.91 11.83 33.36
CA GLU A 139 -8.99 12.17 32.43
C GLU A 139 -9.83 10.92 32.06
N LEU A 140 -9.16 9.83 31.67
CA LEU A 140 -9.82 8.57 31.31
C LEU A 140 -10.55 7.90 32.47
N GLN A 141 -10.07 8.03 33.71
CA GLN A 141 -10.77 7.52 34.90
C GLN A 141 -12.08 8.26 35.14
N SER A 142 -12.10 9.58 34.96
CA SER A 142 -13.31 10.40 35.13
C SER A 142 -14.39 10.10 34.09
N MET A 143 -14.01 9.88 32.82
CA MET A 143 -14.95 9.47 31.77
C MET A 143 -15.54 8.07 32.03
N ARG A 144 -14.72 7.13 32.53
CA ARG A 144 -15.20 5.79 32.89
C ARG A 144 -16.23 5.85 34.01
N GLN A 145 -16.03 6.69 35.02
CA GLN A 145 -16.98 6.88 36.13
C GLN A 145 -18.35 7.38 35.65
N LEU A 146 -18.38 8.37 34.76
CA LEU A 146 -19.62 8.90 34.19
C LEU A 146 -20.38 7.84 33.35
N VAL A 147 -19.66 7.04 32.55
CA VAL A 147 -20.26 5.94 31.79
C VAL A 147 -20.80 4.84 32.71
N THR A 148 -20.06 4.47 33.77
CA THR A 148 -20.53 3.47 34.75
C THR A 148 -21.76 3.94 35.53
N LEU A 149 -21.85 5.23 35.87
CA LEU A 149 -23.00 5.80 36.55
C LEU A 149 -24.25 5.80 35.65
N SER A 150 -24.07 6.05 34.35
CA SER A 150 -25.14 5.94 33.36
C SER A 150 -25.58 4.50 33.11
N LEU A 151 -24.66 3.51 33.20
CA LEU A 151 -24.97 2.09 33.04
C LEU A 151 -25.68 1.51 34.28
N LEU A 152 -25.34 1.96 35.49
CA LEU A 152 -26.00 1.53 36.73
C LEU A 152 -27.48 1.95 36.80
N GLN A 153 -27.90 3.00 36.08
CA GLN A 153 -29.30 3.43 35.99
C GLN A 153 -30.15 2.58 35.02
N GLN A 154 -29.53 1.75 34.16
CA GLN A 154 -30.21 0.81 33.27
C GLN A 154 -29.63 -0.59 33.46
N SER A 155 -30.24 -1.41 34.32
CA SER A 155 -29.93 -2.85 34.40
C SER A 155 -30.34 -3.55 33.10
N SER A 156 -29.44 -3.50 32.11
CA SER A 156 -29.71 -3.96 30.76
C SER A 156 -30.15 -5.43 30.79
N PRO A 157 -31.24 -5.79 30.09
CA PRO A 157 -31.64 -7.20 29.92
C PRO A 157 -30.48 -8.09 29.43
N THR A 158 -29.52 -7.51 28.71
CA THR A 158 -28.32 -8.19 28.21
C THR A 158 -27.39 -8.69 29.32
N GLU A 159 -27.19 -7.95 30.41
CA GLU A 159 -26.36 -8.43 31.53
C GLU A 159 -27.04 -9.57 32.29
N ARG A 160 -28.35 -9.48 32.49
CA ARG A 160 -29.14 -10.58 33.08
C ARG A 160 -29.16 -11.82 32.19
N LEU A 161 -29.27 -11.64 30.86
CA LEU A 161 -29.14 -12.73 29.88
C LEU A 161 -27.75 -13.39 29.96
N ARG A 162 -26.67 -12.61 30.10
CA ARG A 162 -25.33 -13.17 30.27
C ARG A 162 -25.22 -14.00 31.55
N GLY A 163 -25.77 -13.53 32.65
CA GLY A 163 -25.80 -14.28 33.92
C GLY A 163 -26.48 -15.65 33.78
N VAL A 164 -27.63 -15.71 33.09
CA VAL A 164 -28.35 -16.97 32.82
C VAL A 164 -27.61 -17.86 31.82
N SER A 165 -26.95 -17.30 30.81
CA SER A 165 -26.12 -18.11 29.91
C SER A 165 -24.90 -18.71 30.61
N TYR A 166 -24.34 -18.01 31.60
CA TYR A 166 -23.17 -18.48 32.33
C TYR A 166 -23.49 -19.66 33.24
N SER A 167 -24.72 -19.75 33.77
CA SER A 167 -25.10 -20.92 34.56
C SER A 167 -25.00 -22.21 33.72
N GLN A 168 -25.29 -22.18 32.42
CA GLN A 168 -25.18 -23.36 31.54
C GLN A 168 -23.76 -23.95 31.46
N LEU A 169 -22.73 -23.17 31.81
CA LEU A 169 -21.32 -23.60 31.80
C LEU A 169 -20.91 -24.30 33.11
N VAL A 170 -21.74 -24.24 34.16
CA VAL A 170 -21.46 -24.86 35.46
C VAL A 170 -21.97 -26.30 35.44
N GLN A 171 -21.06 -27.26 35.65
CA GLN A 171 -21.34 -28.69 35.46
C GLN A 171 -22.22 -29.29 36.58
N GLU A 172 -22.19 -28.73 37.79
CA GLU A 172 -23.05 -29.12 38.92
C GLU A 172 -23.61 -27.86 39.60
N PRO A 173 -24.87 -27.48 39.35
CA PRO A 173 -25.46 -26.30 39.97
C PRO A 173 -25.95 -26.63 41.38
N ASP A 174 -25.47 -25.87 42.37
CA ASP A 174 -25.98 -25.91 43.75
C ASP A 174 -27.48 -25.57 43.82
N GLU A 175 -28.17 -26.04 44.86
CA GLU A 175 -29.60 -25.75 45.13
C GLU A 175 -29.93 -24.25 45.05
N GLU A 176 -28.98 -23.40 45.45
CA GLU A 176 -29.11 -21.95 45.39
C GLU A 176 -29.22 -21.44 43.94
N VAL A 177 -28.39 -21.96 43.03
CA VAL A 177 -28.39 -21.59 41.60
C VAL A 177 -29.68 -22.05 40.92
N GLN A 178 -30.16 -23.25 41.26
CA GLN A 178 -31.43 -23.76 40.73
C GLN A 178 -32.61 -22.90 41.20
N SER A 179 -32.65 -22.52 42.48
CA SER A 179 -33.69 -21.65 43.02
C SER A 179 -33.69 -20.25 42.38
N ALA A 180 -32.52 -19.70 42.10
CA ALA A 180 -32.36 -18.42 41.44
C ALA A 180 -32.83 -18.46 39.96
N LEU A 181 -32.57 -19.57 39.25
CA LEU A 181 -33.08 -19.78 37.88
C LEU A 181 -34.60 -19.96 37.86
N LEU A 182 -35.18 -20.67 38.83
CA LEU A 182 -36.64 -20.79 38.97
C LEU A 182 -37.31 -19.45 39.33
N HIS A 183 -36.67 -18.63 40.17
CA HIS A 183 -37.14 -17.29 40.45
C HIS A 183 -37.07 -16.40 39.20
N THR A 184 -35.96 -16.46 38.45
CA THR A 184 -35.77 -15.72 37.20
C THR A 184 -36.80 -16.15 36.13
N LEU A 185 -37.11 -17.45 36.04
CA LEU A 185 -38.12 -17.99 35.13
C LEU A 185 -39.53 -17.44 35.43
N ASN A 186 -39.88 -17.28 36.70
CA ASN A 186 -41.21 -16.86 37.12
C ASN A 186 -41.40 -15.34 37.11
N TYR A 187 -40.35 -14.58 37.44
CA TYR A 187 -40.48 -13.16 37.79
C TYR A 187 -39.65 -12.20 36.91
N ASP A 188 -38.77 -12.67 36.01
CA ASP A 188 -38.02 -11.73 35.17
C ASP A 188 -38.95 -11.02 34.17
N PRO A 189 -38.90 -9.68 34.07
CA PRO A 189 -39.77 -8.92 33.17
C PRO A 189 -39.50 -9.19 31.68
N ASN A 190 -38.35 -9.77 31.31
CA ASN A 190 -38.00 -10.04 29.93
C ASN A 190 -38.25 -11.50 29.55
N VAL A 191 -39.11 -11.70 28.56
CA VAL A 191 -39.49 -13.02 28.03
C VAL A 191 -38.27 -13.84 27.58
N ASN A 192 -37.24 -13.20 27.01
CA ASN A 192 -36.04 -13.89 26.55
C ASN A 192 -35.17 -14.38 27.70
N VAL A 193 -35.12 -13.65 28.82
CA VAL A 193 -34.41 -14.07 30.04
C VAL A 193 -35.13 -15.28 30.66
N ARG A 194 -36.47 -15.25 30.66
CA ARG A 194 -37.28 -16.40 31.09
C ARG A 194 -37.04 -17.63 30.20
N LEU A 195 -36.99 -17.46 28.87
CA LEU A 195 -36.72 -18.55 27.94
C LEU A 195 -35.31 -19.13 28.13
N ALA A 196 -34.30 -18.28 28.33
CA ALA A 196 -32.94 -18.70 28.64
C ALA A 196 -32.85 -19.48 29.96
N ALA A 197 -33.67 -19.11 30.96
CA ALA A 197 -33.73 -19.83 32.23
C ALA A 197 -34.34 -21.23 32.08
N VAL A 198 -35.35 -21.41 31.20
CA VAL A 198 -35.88 -22.75 30.86
C VAL A 198 -34.80 -23.62 30.23
N ASP A 199 -34.05 -23.07 29.27
CA ASP A 199 -33.02 -23.81 28.54
C ASP A 199 -31.87 -24.24 29.47
N ALA A 200 -31.46 -23.35 30.39
CA ALA A 200 -30.48 -23.68 31.42
C ALA A 200 -30.96 -24.80 32.35
N LEU A 201 -32.19 -24.71 32.88
CA LEU A 201 -32.77 -25.75 33.74
C LEU A 201 -32.92 -27.10 33.03
N TYR A 202 -33.27 -27.09 31.74
CA TYR A 202 -33.35 -28.29 30.92
C TYR A 202 -31.98 -28.96 30.73
N SER A 203 -30.93 -28.15 30.50
CA SER A 203 -29.56 -28.66 30.31
C SER A 203 -29.04 -29.42 31.52
N PHE A 204 -29.33 -28.96 32.74
CA PHE A 204 -28.91 -29.61 33.98
C PHE A 204 -29.67 -30.90 34.26
N GLY A 205 -30.98 -30.92 33.96
CA GLY A 205 -31.79 -32.13 34.07
C GLY A 205 -31.30 -33.25 33.15
N ASN A 206 -30.67 -32.91 32.02
CA ASN A 206 -30.09 -33.87 31.09
C ASN A 206 -28.66 -34.31 31.50
N GLN A 207 -27.86 -33.41 32.07
CA GLN A 207 -26.49 -33.70 32.53
C GLN A 207 -26.45 -34.64 33.75
N GLY A 208 -27.45 -34.56 34.65
CA GLY A 208 -27.60 -35.50 35.77
C GLY A 208 -27.92 -36.96 35.36
N ILE A 209 -28.18 -37.22 34.07
CA ILE A 209 -28.44 -38.56 33.52
C ILE A 209 -27.18 -39.16 32.87
N SER A 210 -26.14 -38.37 32.63
CA SER A 210 -24.88 -38.79 31.99
C SER A 210 -23.69 -38.71 32.94
N ALA A 211 -23.58 -39.66 33.87
CA ALA A 211 -22.33 -39.96 34.58
C ALA A 211 -21.40 -40.83 33.69
N PRO A 212 -20.07 -40.70 33.82
CA PRO A 212 -19.11 -40.85 32.71
C PRO A 212 -18.72 -42.29 32.38
N ALA A 213 -18.61 -42.59 31.08
CA ALA A 213 -17.79 -43.67 30.58
C ALA A 213 -16.32 -43.22 30.55
N ASN A 214 -15.45 -44.03 31.16
CA ASN A 214 -13.98 -43.94 31.28
C ASN A 214 -13.43 -43.08 32.43
N LEU A 215 -13.01 -43.76 33.50
CA LEU A 215 -11.59 -43.78 33.91
C LEU A 215 -11.23 -45.15 34.52
N ALA A 216 -10.29 -45.82 33.83
CA ALA A 216 -9.22 -46.69 34.30
C ALA A 216 -9.41 -47.70 35.46
N THR A 217 -9.19 -48.97 35.11
CA THR A 217 -8.20 -49.87 35.73
C THR A 217 -8.00 -49.82 37.25
N GLY A 218 -8.42 -50.89 37.94
CA GLY A 218 -7.66 -51.47 39.06
C GLY A 218 -8.30 -51.38 40.45
N ALA A 219 -8.75 -52.55 40.92
CA ALA A 219 -8.84 -53.00 42.32
C ALA A 219 -10.03 -52.54 43.21
N ASP A 220 -10.85 -53.55 43.51
CA ASP A 220 -11.57 -53.87 44.75
C ASP A 220 -12.65 -52.96 45.35
N CYS A 221 -13.87 -53.47 45.13
CA CYS A 221 -15.19 -53.36 45.76
C CYS A 221 -15.25 -53.13 47.28
N VAL A 222 -16.34 -52.48 47.74
CA VAL A 222 -17.37 -53.08 48.62
C VAL A 222 -18.67 -52.25 48.62
N ASP A 223 -19.75 -52.92 48.21
CA ASP A 223 -21.18 -52.87 48.61
C ASP A 223 -21.70 -51.71 49.50
N ARG A 224 -22.83 -51.08 49.14
CA ARG A 224 -24.15 -51.44 49.73
C ARG A 224 -25.32 -50.55 49.31
N SER A 225 -26.29 -51.25 48.71
CA SER A 225 -27.73 -50.95 48.55
C SER A 225 -28.40 -50.06 49.60
N ALA A 226 -29.26 -49.12 49.16
CA ALA A 226 -30.60 -48.85 49.71
C ALA A 226 -31.30 -47.68 49.00
N GLY A 227 -32.58 -47.85 48.63
CA GLY A 227 -33.52 -46.74 48.41
C GLY A 227 -33.93 -46.48 46.95
N LYS A 228 -34.41 -47.45 46.16
CA LYS A 228 -35.87 -47.68 46.05
C LYS A 228 -36.66 -46.87 47.09
N ASN A 229 -37.20 -45.70 46.72
CA ASN A 229 -38.47 -45.11 47.19
C ASN A 229 -38.48 -43.58 46.98
N ALA A 230 -38.59 -43.12 45.73
CA ALA A 230 -39.09 -41.77 45.45
C ALA A 230 -39.70 -41.66 44.03
N ARG A 231 -40.10 -42.79 43.43
CA ARG A 231 -40.78 -42.84 42.13
C ARG A 231 -42.30 -42.63 42.22
N GLU A 232 -42.81 -42.38 43.42
CA GLU A 232 -44.22 -42.08 43.66
C GLU A 232 -44.25 -40.86 44.58
N THR A 233 -44.61 -39.67 44.08
CA THR A 233 -45.43 -38.68 44.82
C THR A 233 -45.71 -37.41 44.00
N ILE A 234 -44.91 -37.02 43.00
CA ILE A 234 -45.17 -35.75 42.27
C ILE A 234 -45.74 -36.01 40.87
N ALA A 235 -46.75 -36.88 40.81
CA ALA A 235 -47.69 -37.03 39.69
C ALA A 235 -49.11 -36.62 40.13
N ARG A 236 -49.21 -35.64 41.04
CA ARG A 236 -50.47 -35.04 41.46
C ARG A 236 -50.31 -33.54 41.51
N HIS A 237 -50.90 -32.89 40.50
CA HIS A 237 -51.32 -31.49 40.38
C HIS A 237 -50.81 -30.81 39.11
N VAL A 238 -51.25 -31.36 37.98
CA VAL A 238 -51.55 -30.56 36.79
C VAL A 238 -53.03 -30.16 36.85
N SER A 239 -53.28 -28.90 36.45
CA SER A 239 -54.55 -28.19 36.14
C SER A 239 -55.29 -27.44 37.25
N PRO A 240 -56.08 -26.40 36.90
CA PRO A 240 -56.05 -25.47 35.74
C PRO A 240 -56.06 -23.98 36.22
N ALA A 241 -55.86 -22.92 35.43
CA ALA A 241 -56.81 -22.44 34.44
C ALA A 241 -56.32 -21.14 33.77
N PHE A 242 -56.56 -21.10 32.46
CA PHE A 242 -56.83 -19.92 31.65
C PHE A 242 -58.01 -19.12 32.23
N ALA A 243 -57.86 -17.81 32.45
CA ALA A 243 -58.95 -16.84 32.32
C ALA A 243 -58.41 -15.39 32.41
N ARG A 244 -58.29 -14.76 31.22
CA ARG A 244 -58.13 -13.33 30.92
C ARG A 244 -56.80 -12.65 31.25
#